data_AF-A0A9X2F5E1-F1
#
_entry.id   AF-A0A9X2F5E1-F1
#
_cell.length_a   1.000
_cell.length_b   1.000
_cell.length_c   1.000
_cell.angle_alpha   90.00
_cell.angle_beta   90.00
_cell.angle_gamma   90.00
#
_symmetry.space_group_name_H-M   'P 1'
#
loop_
_entity.id
_entity.type
_entity.pdbx_description
1 polymer ?
#
loop_
_entity_poly.entity_id
_entity_poly.type
_entity_poly.pdbx_seq_one_letter_code
_entity_poly.pdbx_strand_id
1 'polypeptide(L)'
;MPPMPGMTNGDGNPANNGMKHILVSLDGTDLAVHVAEPPATPVTMMSGMGHDYAMSFEVLENHYFNAQYGWLQELPIVPPAASDVWIKRTGATMPGGATFRVFEGGMGMDMGSWTMNQIHTEAAEAWKWDRDMQHDLYVADLPGEYSMSFEVYLGDATTGEPLAGYGSATTTLYFTTPVPEPSCAALAGVAVLAVVGCRWRKSRG
;
A
#
# COMPACT_ATOMS: atom_id res chain seq x y z
N MET A 1 0.75 13.39 19.30
CA MET A 1 0.33 12.73 18.05
C MET A 1 1.54 11.96 17.57
N PRO A 2 1.45 10.66 17.26
CA PRO A 2 2.49 10.03 16.47
C PRO A 2 2.70 10.90 15.22
N PRO A 3 3.94 11.12 14.78
CA PRO A 3 4.17 11.84 13.54
C PRO A 3 3.35 11.15 12.45
N MET A 4 2.70 11.97 11.61
CA MET A 4 1.90 11.54 10.48
C MET A 4 2.60 10.38 9.78
N PRO A 5 1.87 9.36 9.30
CA PRO A 5 2.47 8.39 8.40
C PRO A 5 2.95 9.20 7.18
N GLY A 6 4.24 9.56 7.17
CA GLY A 6 4.79 10.37 6.10
C GLY A 6 4.62 9.62 4.77
N MET A 7 4.83 10.32 3.66
CA MET A 7 5.10 9.70 2.36
C MET A 7 6.48 9.00 2.39
N THR A 8 6.63 8.11 3.36
CA THR A 8 7.88 7.52 3.85
C THR A 8 7.74 6.02 3.76
N ASN A 9 8.87 5.35 3.68
CA ASN A 9 8.91 3.89 3.75
C ASN A 9 9.30 3.44 5.17
N GLY A 10 9.27 2.13 5.40
CA GLY A 10 9.79 1.51 6.62
C GLY A 10 11.27 1.10 6.58
N ASP A 11 12.05 1.48 5.55
CA ASP A 11 13.44 1.01 5.37
C ASP A 11 14.48 1.84 6.13
N GLY A 12 14.08 2.96 6.71
CA GLY A 12 14.95 3.83 7.51
C GLY A 12 15.98 4.62 6.69
N ASN A 13 15.94 4.54 5.36
CA ASN A 13 16.77 5.31 4.44
C ASN A 13 15.98 6.52 3.89
N PRO A 14 16.31 7.76 4.32
CA PRO A 14 15.62 8.96 3.86
C PRO A 14 15.65 9.16 2.35
N ALA A 15 16.64 8.60 1.63
CA ALA A 15 16.73 8.70 0.17
C ALA A 15 15.63 7.91 -0.56
N ASN A 16 15.02 6.94 0.11
CA ASN A 16 13.94 6.12 -0.43
C ASN A 16 12.55 6.64 -0.02
N ASN A 17 12.49 7.73 0.76
CA ASN A 17 11.26 8.46 1.06
C ASN A 17 10.83 9.30 -0.15
N GLY A 18 9.56 9.66 -0.19
CA GLY A 18 8.97 10.44 -1.26
C GLY A 18 7.81 9.72 -1.93
N MET A 19 7.10 10.50 -2.75
CA MET A 19 5.93 10.06 -3.51
C MET A 19 6.40 9.31 -4.76
N LYS A 20 5.73 8.19 -5.05
CA LYS A 20 5.90 7.36 -6.24
C LYS A 20 4.64 7.50 -7.07
N HIS A 21 4.74 8.09 -8.24
CA HIS A 21 3.57 8.26 -9.09
C HIS A 21 3.40 7.08 -10.05
N ILE A 22 2.20 6.55 -10.08
CA ILE A 22 1.69 5.65 -11.10
C ILE A 22 1.13 6.55 -12.19
N LEU A 23 1.94 6.77 -13.22
CA LEU A 23 1.65 7.67 -14.32
C LEU A 23 0.70 6.98 -15.31
N VAL A 24 -0.43 7.63 -15.58
CA VAL A 24 -1.43 7.19 -16.56
C VAL A 24 -1.45 8.17 -17.73
N SER A 25 -1.38 7.64 -18.94
CA SER A 25 -1.49 8.41 -20.19
C SER A 25 -2.45 7.73 -21.17
N LEU A 26 -3.06 8.55 -22.03
CA LEU A 26 -3.93 8.12 -23.12
C LEU A 26 -3.43 8.76 -24.42
N ASP A 27 -3.08 7.94 -25.41
CA ASP A 27 -2.73 8.38 -26.76
C ASP A 27 -3.68 7.72 -27.77
N GLY A 28 -4.56 8.50 -28.37
CA GLY A 28 -5.65 7.98 -29.20
C GLY A 28 -6.56 7.03 -28.40
N THR A 29 -6.48 5.74 -28.70
CA THR A 29 -7.22 4.67 -28.02
C THR A 29 -6.36 3.84 -27.07
N ASP A 30 -5.07 4.13 -26.98
CA ASP A 30 -4.11 3.33 -26.24
C ASP A 30 -3.86 3.96 -24.86
N LEU A 31 -4.17 3.20 -23.81
CA LEU A 31 -3.80 3.54 -22.44
C LEU A 31 -2.41 3.00 -22.12
N ALA A 32 -1.65 3.80 -21.38
CA ALA A 32 -0.39 3.38 -20.79
C ALA A 32 -0.42 3.65 -19.28
N VAL A 33 0.20 2.74 -18.53
CA VAL A 33 0.42 2.90 -17.09
C VAL A 33 1.85 2.48 -16.77
N HIS A 34 2.57 3.30 -16.00
CA HIS A 34 3.88 2.95 -15.51
C HIS A 34 4.18 3.64 -14.18
N VAL A 35 5.07 3.04 -13.38
CA VAL A 35 5.55 3.65 -12.15
C VAL A 35 6.78 4.48 -12.48
N ALA A 36 6.80 5.75 -12.10
CA ALA A 36 7.97 6.61 -12.30
C ALA A 36 9.18 6.07 -11.49
N GLU A 37 10.33 5.87 -12.15
CA GLU A 37 11.61 5.55 -11.50
C GLU A 37 12.29 6.81 -10.94
N PRO A 38 13.12 6.73 -9.87
CA PRO A 38 13.27 5.66 -8.86
C PRO A 38 12.24 5.79 -7.71
N PRO A 39 12.02 4.76 -6.86
CA PRO A 39 13.05 3.93 -6.19
C PRO A 39 12.88 2.41 -6.31
N ALA A 40 13.76 1.66 -5.63
CA ALA A 40 13.76 0.21 -5.52
C ALA A 40 12.37 -0.37 -5.17
N THR A 41 12.05 -1.47 -5.84
CA THR A 41 10.86 -2.29 -5.68
C THR A 41 11.34 -3.67 -5.18
N PRO A 42 10.74 -4.26 -4.13
CA PRO A 42 9.56 -3.83 -3.39
C PRO A 42 9.80 -2.64 -2.46
N VAL A 43 8.72 -1.97 -2.08
CA VAL A 43 8.74 -0.86 -1.12
C VAL A 43 8.57 -1.39 0.29
N THR A 44 9.39 -0.93 1.23
CA THR A 44 9.23 -1.32 2.64
C THR A 44 8.06 -0.57 3.28
N MET A 45 7.12 -1.29 3.89
CA MET A 45 6.00 -0.72 4.63
C MET A 45 6.44 -0.31 6.04
N MET A 46 5.88 0.79 6.54
CA MET A 46 6.04 1.24 7.93
C MET A 46 5.27 0.31 8.88
N SER A 47 5.65 0.31 10.16
CA SER A 47 4.97 -0.44 11.22
C SER A 47 4.14 0.50 12.10
N GLY A 48 2.84 0.25 12.19
CA GLY A 48 1.92 0.86 13.16
C GLY A 48 1.77 0.04 14.45
N MET A 49 2.60 -0.99 14.66
CA MET A 49 2.54 -1.86 15.83
C MET A 49 2.85 -1.10 17.11
N GLY A 50 1.94 -1.14 18.08
CA GLY A 50 2.11 -0.44 19.37
C GLY A 50 1.99 1.09 19.28
N HIS A 51 1.43 1.61 18.19
CA HIS A 51 1.12 3.02 18.01
C HIS A 51 -0.40 3.23 17.99
N ASP A 52 -0.86 4.21 18.78
CA ASP A 52 -2.25 4.66 18.75
C ASP A 52 -2.38 5.79 17.72
N TYR A 53 -3.29 5.65 16.77
CA TYR A 53 -3.55 6.66 15.75
C TYR A 53 -4.86 7.40 16.06
N ALA A 54 -4.90 8.70 15.74
CA ALA A 54 -6.09 9.50 15.98
C ALA A 54 -6.93 9.63 14.71
N MET A 55 -8.23 9.93 14.89
CA MET A 55 -9.17 10.22 13.80
C MET A 55 -9.30 9.01 12.85
N SER A 56 -9.40 9.26 11.54
CA SER A 56 -9.61 8.25 10.51
C SER A 56 -8.41 7.32 10.28
N PHE A 57 -7.29 7.51 10.99
CA PHE A 57 -6.07 6.70 10.84
C PHE A 57 -6.02 5.46 11.75
N GLU A 58 -7.08 5.16 12.50
CA GLU A 58 -7.18 3.95 13.34
C GLU A 58 -6.95 2.65 12.55
N VAL A 59 -7.19 2.66 11.24
CA VAL A 59 -6.91 1.52 10.35
C VAL A 59 -5.42 1.14 10.28
N LEU A 60 -4.53 2.01 10.78
CA LEU A 60 -3.08 1.78 10.85
C LEU A 60 -2.64 1.11 12.15
N GLU A 61 -3.49 1.13 13.18
CA GLU A 61 -3.15 0.58 14.49
C GLU A 61 -2.89 -0.92 14.37
N ASN A 62 -1.72 -1.36 14.80
CA ASN A 62 -1.30 -2.76 14.72
C ASN A 62 -1.27 -3.34 13.30
N HIS A 63 -1.05 -2.49 12.29
CA HIS A 63 -0.87 -2.88 10.90
C HIS A 63 0.42 -2.31 10.34
N TYR A 64 0.90 -2.92 9.27
CA TYR A 64 1.92 -2.34 8.39
C TYR A 64 1.24 -1.48 7.33
N PHE A 65 1.87 -0.38 6.92
CA PHE A 65 1.27 0.51 5.93
C PHE A 65 2.28 1.24 5.03
N ASN A 66 1.84 1.65 3.85
CA ASN A 66 2.60 2.51 2.94
C ASN A 66 1.64 3.40 2.14
N ALA A 67 2.01 4.68 1.99
CA ALA A 67 1.24 5.66 1.21
C ALA A 67 2.05 6.27 0.06
N GLN A 68 3.17 5.65 -0.33
CA GLN A 68 4.07 6.27 -1.31
C GLN A 68 3.50 6.23 -2.71
N TYR A 69 2.74 5.21 -3.09
CA TYR A 69 2.16 5.12 -4.43
C TYR A 69 0.95 6.03 -4.58
N GLY A 70 0.87 6.76 -5.69
CA GLY A 70 -0.28 7.56 -6.03
C GLY A 70 -0.52 7.66 -7.54
N TRP A 71 -1.78 7.66 -7.93
CA TRP A 71 -2.24 7.82 -9.30
C TRP A 71 -2.07 9.27 -9.74
N LEU A 72 -1.49 9.45 -10.93
CA LEU A 72 -1.28 10.77 -11.51
C LEU A 72 -1.40 10.70 -13.03
N GLN A 73 -2.05 11.70 -13.61
CA GLN A 73 -2.06 11.90 -15.05
C GLN A 73 -0.66 12.34 -15.51
N GLU A 74 -0.06 11.59 -16.43
CA GLU A 74 1.21 12.00 -17.05
C GLU A 74 1.01 13.26 -17.92
N LEU A 75 -0.11 13.27 -18.64
CA LEU A 75 -0.65 14.39 -19.40
C LEU A 75 -2.16 14.44 -19.19
N PRO A 76 -2.82 15.60 -19.36
CA PRO A 76 -4.26 15.68 -19.22
C PRO A 76 -5.00 14.67 -20.10
N ILE A 77 -5.72 13.75 -19.46
CA ILE A 77 -6.57 12.74 -20.10
C ILE A 77 -7.93 13.36 -20.32
N VAL A 78 -8.39 13.36 -21.58
CA VAL A 78 -9.73 13.80 -21.95
C VAL A 78 -10.50 12.59 -22.49
N PRO A 79 -11.27 11.88 -21.63
CA PRO A 79 -12.08 10.74 -22.08
C PRO A 79 -13.16 11.19 -23.07
N PRO A 80 -13.62 10.31 -23.98
CA PRO A 80 -14.84 10.53 -24.74
C PRO A 80 -16.04 10.87 -23.86
N ALA A 81 -17.06 11.49 -24.47
CA ALA A 81 -18.31 11.80 -23.79
C ALA A 81 -18.93 10.54 -23.16
N ALA A 82 -19.44 10.68 -21.93
CA ALA A 82 -20.02 9.60 -21.14
C ALA A 82 -19.06 8.45 -20.79
N SER A 83 -17.75 8.68 -20.84
CA SER A 83 -16.74 7.74 -20.33
C SER A 83 -15.87 8.36 -19.25
N ASP A 84 -15.21 7.53 -18.47
CA ASP A 84 -14.22 7.95 -17.46
C ASP A 84 -13.10 6.91 -17.31
N VAL A 85 -12.08 7.26 -16.53
CA VAL A 85 -10.97 6.36 -16.22
C VAL A 85 -11.32 5.50 -15.01
N TRP A 86 -11.16 4.19 -15.15
CA TRP A 86 -11.42 3.21 -14.11
C TRP A 86 -10.14 2.45 -13.79
N ILE A 87 -9.94 2.18 -12.50
CA ILE A 87 -8.83 1.39 -11.98
C ILE A 87 -9.42 0.17 -11.31
N LYS A 88 -9.06 -1.01 -11.80
CA LYS A 88 -9.60 -2.28 -11.34
C LYS A 88 -8.50 -3.12 -10.73
N ARG A 89 -8.74 -3.63 -9.52
CA ARG A 89 -7.83 -4.61 -8.91
C ARG A 89 -7.99 -5.96 -9.61
N THR A 90 -6.91 -6.43 -10.24
CA THR A 90 -6.89 -7.71 -10.98
C THR A 90 -6.28 -8.85 -10.18
N GLY A 91 -5.50 -8.55 -9.15
CA GLY A 91 -4.92 -9.57 -8.27
C GLY A 91 -4.18 -8.99 -7.08
N ALA A 92 -3.90 -9.85 -6.10
CA ALA A 92 -3.02 -9.55 -4.99
C ALA A 92 -2.26 -10.80 -4.54
N THR A 93 -1.00 -10.64 -4.17
CA THR A 93 -0.19 -11.67 -3.49
C THR A 93 0.00 -11.24 -2.04
N MET A 94 -0.17 -12.17 -1.10
CA MET A 94 0.01 -11.92 0.33
C MET A 94 0.40 -13.21 1.07
N PRO A 95 0.99 -13.12 2.28
CA PRO A 95 1.23 -14.27 3.13
C PRO A 95 -0.06 -15.02 3.47
N GLY A 96 0.06 -16.32 3.76
CA GLY A 96 -1.10 -17.15 4.13
C GLY A 96 -1.78 -16.66 5.40
N GLY A 97 -3.08 -16.35 5.31
CA GLY A 97 -3.87 -15.83 6.43
C GLY A 97 -3.73 -14.33 6.66
N ALA A 98 -2.96 -13.62 5.83
CA ALA A 98 -2.87 -12.16 5.86
C ALA A 98 -4.07 -11.50 5.17
N THR A 99 -4.24 -10.22 5.45
CA THR A 99 -5.11 -9.29 4.71
C THR A 99 -4.26 -8.17 4.11
N PHE A 100 -4.69 -7.71 2.92
CA PHE A 100 -4.07 -6.58 2.25
C PHE A 100 -5.15 -5.66 1.69
N ARG A 101 -5.26 -4.46 2.27
CA ARG A 101 -6.34 -3.49 2.04
C ARG A 101 -5.78 -2.19 1.47
N VAL A 102 -6.62 -1.47 0.73
CA VAL A 102 -6.28 -0.17 0.13
C VAL A 102 -7.33 0.84 0.54
N PHE A 103 -6.89 2.03 0.94
CA PHE A 103 -7.75 3.13 1.34
C PHE A 103 -7.42 4.39 0.53
N GLU A 104 -8.44 5.20 0.26
CA GLU A 104 -8.31 6.49 -0.43
C GLU A 104 -7.62 7.52 0.49
N GLY A 105 -6.37 7.88 0.15
CA GLY A 105 -5.52 8.83 0.87
C GLY A 105 -5.31 10.18 0.19
N GLY A 106 -6.25 10.65 -0.63
CA GLY A 106 -6.29 12.02 -1.16
C GLY A 106 -5.02 12.49 -1.91
N MET A 107 -4.76 13.80 -1.90
CA MET A 107 -3.63 14.45 -2.60
C MET A 107 -2.29 14.34 -1.84
N GLY A 108 -2.02 13.20 -1.20
CA GLY A 108 -0.77 12.93 -0.49
C GLY A 108 -0.56 13.85 0.72
N MET A 109 0.17 14.95 0.55
CA MET A 109 0.53 15.86 1.65
C MET A 109 -0.67 16.68 2.20
N ASP A 110 -1.76 16.80 1.44
CA ASP A 110 -3.00 17.44 1.92
C ASP A 110 -3.87 16.43 2.66
N MET A 111 -3.60 16.25 3.95
CA MET A 111 -4.37 15.34 4.82
C MET A 111 -5.88 15.67 4.89
N GLY A 112 -6.29 16.91 4.61
CA GLY A 112 -7.70 17.28 4.60
C GLY A 112 -8.50 16.58 3.50
N SER A 113 -7.81 16.07 2.48
CA SER A 113 -8.40 15.34 1.35
C SER A 113 -8.51 13.82 1.57
N TRP A 114 -7.99 13.28 2.68
CA TRP A 114 -7.99 11.84 2.93
C TRP A 114 -9.36 11.41 3.46
N THR A 115 -10.10 10.64 2.66
CA THR A 115 -11.41 10.11 3.07
C THR A 115 -11.26 8.84 3.93
N MET A 116 -10.17 8.09 3.74
CA MET A 116 -9.94 6.78 4.35
C MET A 116 -11.04 5.76 4.02
N ASN A 117 -11.78 5.97 2.93
CA ASN A 117 -12.71 4.98 2.41
C ASN A 117 -11.91 3.82 1.82
N GLN A 118 -12.30 2.59 2.15
CA GLN A 118 -11.66 1.42 1.54
C GLN A 118 -12.04 1.34 0.07
N ILE A 119 -11.04 1.19 -0.80
CA ILE A 119 -11.20 0.95 -2.24
C ILE A 119 -10.72 -0.47 -2.57
N HIS A 120 -11.23 -1.03 -3.66
CA HIS A 120 -10.91 -2.40 -4.08
C HIS A 120 -11.19 -3.46 -2.99
N THR A 121 -12.30 -3.30 -2.28
CA THR A 121 -12.81 -4.25 -1.29
C THR A 121 -12.99 -5.65 -1.87
N GLU A 122 -13.55 -5.77 -3.08
CA GLU A 122 -13.80 -7.04 -3.75
C GLU A 122 -12.79 -7.31 -4.87
N ALA A 123 -12.55 -8.60 -5.17
CA ALA A 123 -11.73 -8.95 -6.32
C ALA A 123 -12.44 -8.47 -7.59
N ALA A 124 -11.71 -7.87 -8.52
CA ALA A 124 -12.26 -7.25 -9.73
C ALA A 124 -13.14 -6.00 -9.51
N GLU A 125 -13.18 -5.43 -8.30
CA GLU A 125 -13.81 -4.12 -8.08
C GLU A 125 -13.04 -3.02 -8.84
N ALA A 126 -13.80 -2.27 -9.63
CA ALA A 126 -13.32 -1.09 -10.34
C ALA A 126 -13.68 0.18 -9.55
N TRP A 127 -12.68 1.00 -9.31
CA TRP A 127 -12.81 2.32 -8.72
C TRP A 127 -12.75 3.37 -9.82
N LYS A 128 -13.74 4.27 -9.85
CA LYS A 128 -13.80 5.39 -10.78
C LYS A 128 -12.84 6.47 -10.29
N TRP A 129 -11.77 6.69 -11.04
CA TRP A 129 -10.80 7.72 -10.71
C TRP A 129 -11.24 9.05 -11.29
N ASP A 130 -11.31 10.08 -10.46
CA ASP A 130 -11.63 11.46 -10.88
C ASP A 130 -10.52 12.12 -11.72
N ARG A 131 -9.37 11.44 -11.83
CA ARG A 131 -8.14 11.85 -12.51
C ARG A 131 -7.33 12.90 -11.75
N ASP A 132 -7.73 13.28 -10.54
CA ASP A 132 -6.90 14.11 -9.67
C ASP A 132 -5.79 13.27 -9.03
N MET A 133 -4.75 13.94 -8.51
CA MET A 133 -3.66 13.25 -7.83
C MET A 133 -4.21 12.52 -6.60
N GLN A 134 -4.06 11.20 -6.58
CA GLN A 134 -4.65 10.34 -5.54
C GLN A 134 -3.60 9.35 -5.02
N HIS A 135 -3.15 9.56 -3.79
CA HIS A 135 -2.27 8.66 -3.06
C HIS A 135 -3.07 7.64 -2.27
N ASP A 136 -2.82 6.38 -2.53
CA ASP A 136 -3.52 5.30 -1.86
C ASP A 136 -2.73 4.80 -0.66
N LEU A 137 -3.45 4.44 0.39
CA LEU A 137 -2.89 3.87 1.60
C LEU A 137 -3.05 2.35 1.59
N TYR A 138 -1.93 1.66 1.45
CA TYR A 138 -1.84 0.20 1.45
C TYR A 138 -1.60 -0.28 2.86
N VAL A 139 -2.41 -1.22 3.36
CA VAL A 139 -2.40 -1.69 4.75
C VAL A 139 -2.39 -3.21 4.80
N ALA A 140 -1.40 -3.77 5.51
CA ALA A 140 -1.19 -5.20 5.70
C ALA A 140 -1.19 -5.55 7.19
N ASP A 141 -1.71 -6.71 7.57
CA ASP A 141 -1.82 -7.14 8.98
C ASP A 141 -0.69 -8.06 9.46
N LEU A 142 0.04 -8.71 8.55
CA LEU A 142 1.09 -9.66 8.87
C LEU A 142 2.44 -9.32 8.21
N PRO A 143 3.57 -9.79 8.76
CA PRO A 143 4.87 -9.72 8.08
C PRO A 143 4.93 -10.59 6.81
N GLY A 144 5.75 -10.19 5.84
CA GLY A 144 5.98 -10.88 4.57
C GLY A 144 5.96 -9.97 3.33
N GLU A 145 5.91 -10.62 2.17
CA GLU A 145 5.90 -10.00 0.84
C GLU A 145 4.47 -9.86 0.33
N TYR A 146 4.18 -8.70 -0.27
CA TYR A 146 2.88 -8.36 -0.82
C TYR A 146 3.01 -7.81 -2.24
N SER A 147 1.99 -8.05 -3.06
CA SER A 147 1.83 -7.32 -4.32
C SER A 147 0.36 -7.05 -4.60
N MET A 148 0.09 -5.99 -5.37
CA MET A 148 -1.25 -5.72 -5.89
C MET A 148 -1.15 -5.32 -7.36
N SER A 149 -1.96 -5.97 -8.20
CA SER A 149 -2.02 -5.74 -9.63
C SER A 149 -3.30 -4.98 -9.98
N PHE A 150 -3.16 -4.02 -10.88
CA PHE A 150 -4.24 -3.16 -11.34
C PHE A 150 -4.32 -3.17 -12.86
N GLU A 151 -5.54 -3.03 -13.37
CA GLU A 151 -5.87 -2.70 -14.75
C GLU A 151 -6.48 -1.31 -14.79
N VAL A 152 -5.95 -0.45 -15.67
CA VAL A 152 -6.48 0.88 -15.97
C VAL A 152 -7.13 0.85 -17.34
N TYR A 153 -8.37 1.30 -17.43
CA TYR A 153 -9.14 1.28 -18.67
C TYR A 153 -10.11 2.48 -18.75
N LEU A 154 -10.58 2.81 -19.95
CA LEU A 154 -11.72 3.70 -20.12
C LEU A 154 -13.02 2.88 -20.10
N GLY A 155 -13.97 3.32 -19.29
CA GLY A 155 -15.28 2.68 -19.17
C GLY A 155 -16.42 3.68 -19.18
N ASP A 156 -17.64 3.20 -19.35
CA ASP A 156 -18.85 4.00 -19.19
C ASP A 156 -18.81 4.76 -17.85
N ALA A 157 -19.11 6.05 -17.87
CA ALA A 157 -18.95 6.93 -16.72
C ALA A 157 -19.88 6.58 -15.54
N THR A 158 -20.91 5.76 -15.78
CA THR A 158 -21.91 5.35 -14.78
C THR A 158 -21.72 3.89 -14.37
N THR A 159 -21.50 2.99 -15.33
CA THR A 159 -21.47 1.55 -15.07
C THR A 159 -20.07 0.97 -14.93
N GLY A 160 -19.06 1.66 -15.45
CA GLY A 160 -17.68 1.14 -15.50
C GLY A 160 -17.47 0.01 -16.49
N GLU A 161 -18.43 -0.25 -17.39
CA GLU A 161 -18.27 -1.20 -18.49
C GLU A 161 -17.18 -0.72 -19.46
N PRO A 162 -16.19 -1.55 -19.83
CA PRO A 162 -15.11 -1.14 -20.72
C PRO A 162 -15.60 -0.60 -22.07
N LEU A 163 -14.99 0.50 -22.51
CA LEU A 163 -15.37 1.16 -23.76
C LEU A 163 -14.80 0.40 -24.97
N ALA A 164 -15.67 0.01 -25.90
CA ALA A 164 -15.26 -0.72 -27.10
C ALA A 164 -14.28 0.10 -27.95
N GLY A 165 -13.19 -0.54 -28.38
CA GLY A 165 -12.15 0.07 -29.22
C GLY A 165 -11.04 0.78 -28.45
N TYR A 166 -11.13 0.87 -27.11
CA TYR A 166 -10.04 1.36 -26.26
C TYR A 166 -9.26 0.19 -25.65
N GLY A 167 -7.94 0.36 -25.56
CA GLY A 167 -7.06 -0.56 -24.85
C GLY A 167 -7.18 -0.42 -23.32
N SER A 168 -6.54 -1.33 -22.61
CA SER A 168 -6.27 -1.22 -21.18
C SER A 168 -4.79 -1.42 -20.89
N ALA A 169 -4.35 -0.95 -19.73
CA ALA A 169 -2.96 -1.05 -19.29
C ALA A 169 -2.89 -1.66 -17.89
N THR A 170 -1.81 -2.37 -17.57
CA THR A 170 -1.67 -3.01 -16.26
C THR A 170 -0.38 -2.61 -15.56
N THR A 171 -0.45 -2.53 -14.23
CA THR A 171 0.71 -2.32 -13.36
C THR A 171 0.64 -3.24 -12.16
N THR A 172 1.78 -3.53 -11.55
CA THR A 172 1.84 -4.28 -10.29
C THR A 172 2.75 -3.54 -9.32
N LEU A 173 2.23 -3.28 -8.14
CA LEU A 173 2.95 -2.67 -7.03
C LEU A 173 3.43 -3.78 -6.09
N TYR A 174 4.63 -3.63 -5.56
CA TYR A 174 5.23 -4.62 -4.67
C TYR A 174 5.65 -3.98 -3.36
N PHE A 175 5.37 -4.68 -2.27
CA PHE A 175 5.63 -4.23 -0.92
C PHE A 175 6.27 -5.36 -0.12
N THR A 176 7.12 -4.98 0.83
CA THR A 176 7.66 -5.87 1.84
C THR A 176 7.41 -5.26 3.21
N THR A 177 7.10 -6.09 4.18
CA THR A 177 6.98 -5.69 5.58
C THR A 177 8.17 -6.26 6.35
N PRO A 178 8.73 -5.55 7.33
CA PRO A 178 9.85 -6.06 8.10
C PRO A 178 9.48 -7.36 8.79
N VAL A 179 10.19 -8.45 8.48
CA VAL A 179 10.07 -9.71 9.22
C VAL A 179 10.81 -9.53 10.55
N PRO A 180 10.17 -9.76 11.71
CA PRO A 180 10.89 -9.70 12.98
C PRO A 180 12.08 -10.66 12.96
N GLU A 181 13.29 -10.17 13.20
CA GLU A 181 14.44 -11.06 13.28
C GLU A 181 14.22 -12.09 14.41
N PRO A 182 14.45 -13.40 14.16
CA PRO A 182 14.28 -14.44 15.18
C PRO A 182 15.22 -14.30 16.40
N SER A 183 16.17 -13.37 16.37
CA SER A 183 17.18 -13.12 17.39
C SER A 183 16.59 -12.63 18.73
N CYS A 184 15.46 -11.92 18.73
CA CYS A 184 14.81 -11.46 19.97
C CYS A 184 14.10 -12.59 20.74
N ALA A 185 13.57 -13.60 20.05
CA ALA A 185 12.95 -14.76 20.69
C ALA A 185 13.99 -15.69 21.34
N ALA A 186 15.17 -15.82 20.73
CA ALA A 186 16.26 -16.64 21.26
C ALA A 186 16.87 -16.05 22.56
N LEU A 187 17.01 -14.73 22.66
CA LEU A 187 17.55 -14.07 23.86
C LEU A 187 16.64 -14.23 25.09
N ALA A 188 15.32 -14.22 24.91
CA ALA A 188 14.36 -14.50 25.98
C ALA A 188 14.48 -15.97 26.48
N GLY A 189 14.67 -16.93 25.57
CA GLY A 189 14.88 -18.34 25.92
C GLY A 189 16.16 -18.61 26.71
N VAL A 190 17.26 -17.93 26.36
CA VAL A 190 18.56 -18.08 27.05
C VAL A 190 18.52 -17.46 28.45
N ALA A 191 17.84 -16.32 28.63
CA ALA A 191 17.71 -15.67 29.93
C ALA A 191 16.90 -16.53 30.94
N VAL A 192 15.84 -17.21 30.48
CA VAL A 192 15.04 -18.12 31.33
C VAL A 192 15.86 -19.34 31.76
N LEU A 193 16.66 -19.93 30.85
CA LEU A 193 17.51 -21.08 31.17
C LEU A 193 18.64 -20.72 32.16
N ALA A 194 19.22 -19.51 32.06
CA ALA A 194 20.24 -19.04 32.99
C ALA A 194 19.70 -18.83 34.42
N VAL A 195 18.49 -18.30 34.56
CA VAL A 195 17.84 -18.09 35.88
C VAL A 195 17.45 -19.41 36.54
N VAL A 196 16.96 -20.39 35.77
CA VAL A 196 16.63 -21.73 36.28
C VAL A 196 17.90 -22.49 36.69
N GLY A 197 18.97 -22.42 35.89
CA GLY A 197 20.26 -23.03 36.20
C GLY A 197 20.92 -22.48 37.47
N CYS A 198 20.86 -21.17 37.69
CA CYS A 198 21.39 -20.53 38.90
C CYS A 198 20.59 -20.87 40.17
N ARG A 199 19.27 -21.06 40.06
CA ARG A 199 18.42 -21.47 41.20
C ARG A 199 18.67 -22.92 41.64
N TRP A 200 18.92 -23.82 40.70
CA TRP A 200 19.18 -25.23 40.99
C TRP A 200 20.52 -25.48 41.70
N ARG A 201 21.52 -24.61 41.43
CA ARG A 201 22.87 -24.74 42.02
C ARG A 201 22.95 -24.23 43.46
N LYS A 202 22.03 -23.34 43.87
CA LYS A 202 21.96 -22.78 45.23
C LYS A 202 21.25 -23.67 46.25
N SER A 203 20.47 -24.67 45.82
CA SER A 203 19.72 -25.57 46.72
C SER A 203 20.44 -26.89 47.02
N ARG A 204 21.72 -27.02 46.66
CA ARG A 204 22.55 -28.22 46.87
C ARG A 204 23.90 -27.92 47.55
N GLY A 205 24.06 -26.71 48.11
CA GLY A 205 25.23 -26.31 48.89
C GLY A 205 24.90 -26.21 50.37
#